data_AF-A0A1D8GL02-F1
#
_entry.id   AF-A0A1D8GL02-F1
#
_cell.length_a   1.000
_cell.length_b   1.000
_cell.length_c   1.000
_cell.angle_alpha   90.00
_cell.angle_beta   90.00
_cell.angle_gamma   90.00
#
_symmetry.space_group_name_H-M   'P 1'
#
loop_
_entity.id
_entity.type
_entity.pdbx_description
1 polymer ?
#
loop_
_entity_poly.entity_id
_entity_poly.type
_entity_poly.pdbx_seq_one_letter_code
_entity_poly.pdbx_strand_id
1 'polypeptide(L)' 'MNKDVPVKNTFESLPPGVCFPWEQKSKEFTEIKGDAEIIKSEWEKLDALAYVYLWWWVQR' A
#
# COMPACT_ATOMS: atom_id res chain seq x y z
N MET A 1 -25.30 -1.25 14.32
CA MET A 1 -24.41 -1.96 15.27
C MET A 1 -23.37 -2.67 14.40
N ASN A 2 -22.11 -2.29 14.24
CA ASN A 2 -21.19 -1.38 14.95
C ASN A 2 -20.48 -0.50 13.91
N LYS A 3 -20.37 0.81 14.15
CA LYS A 3 -19.69 1.79 13.27
C LYS A 3 -18.46 2.37 13.97
N ASP A 4 -17.77 1.55 14.75
CA ASP A 4 -16.75 2.02 15.70
C ASP A 4 -15.57 1.05 15.77
N VAL A 5 -15.07 0.61 14.61
CA VAL A 5 -13.69 0.11 14.56
C VAL A 5 -12.83 1.36 14.35
N PRO A 6 -12.00 1.78 15.33
CA PRO A 6 -11.07 2.85 15.07
C PRO A 6 -10.17 2.40 13.92
N VAL A 7 -10.30 3.05 12.77
CA VAL A 7 -9.34 2.94 11.67
C VAL A 7 -8.05 3.47 12.25
N LYS A 8 -7.23 2.57 12.80
CA LYS A 8 -5.93 2.91 13.38
C LYS A 8 -5.17 3.68 12.31
N ASN A 9 -4.86 4.94 12.59
CA ASN A 9 -4.12 5.80 11.67
C ASN A 9 -2.80 5.07 11.36
N THR A 10 -2.66 4.65 10.10
CA THR A 10 -1.76 3.59 9.64
C THR A 10 -0.28 4.00 9.65
N PHE A 11 0.06 5.14 10.26
CA PHE A 11 1.40 5.73 10.21
C PHE A 11 2.37 5.18 11.27
N GLU A 12 1.89 4.46 12.29
CA GLU A 12 2.75 4.02 13.41
C GLU A 12 3.63 2.80 13.08
N SER A 13 3.46 2.13 11.93
CA SER A 13 4.23 0.92 11.62
C SER A 13 4.46 0.64 10.12
N LEU A 14 4.31 1.62 9.24
CA LEU A 14 4.65 1.41 7.83
C LEU A 14 6.17 1.47 7.66
N PRO A 15 6.78 0.47 6.98
CA PRO A 15 8.19 0.54 6.67
C PRO A 15 8.48 1.77 5.78
N PRO A 16 9.66 2.39 5.94
CA PRO A 16 10.04 3.55 5.12
C PRO A 16 10.05 3.14 3.64
N GLY A 17 9.41 3.94 2.78
CA GLY A 17 9.27 3.63 1.36
C GLY A 17 7.94 2.99 0.96
N VAL A 18 7.03 2.74 1.91
CA VAL A 18 5.70 2.18 1.62
C VAL A 18 4.60 3.23 1.85
N CYS A 19 3.85 3.53 0.80
CA CYS A 19 2.66 4.39 0.85
C CYS A 19 1.40 3.56 1.10
N PHE A 20 1.26 2.40 0.46
CA PHE A 20 0.14 1.49 0.63
C PHE A 20 0.61 0.03 0.74
N PRO A 21 0.44 -0.61 1.92
CA PRO A 21 0.87 -1.98 2.12
C PRO A 21 0.05 -2.95 1.27
N TRP A 22 0.73 -3.98 0.75
CA TRP A 22 0.10 -5.04 -0.04
C TRP A 22 -1.07 -5.72 0.69
N GLU A 23 -1.01 -5.86 2.02
CA GLU A 23 -2.11 -6.43 2.82
C GLU A 23 -3.42 -5.63 2.77
N GLN A 24 -3.33 -4.32 2.52
CA GLN A 24 -4.51 -3.49 2.31
C GLN A 24 -4.96 -3.56 0.85
N LYS A 25 -4.02 -3.50 -0.10
CA LYS A 25 -4.35 -3.51 -1.53
C LYS A 25 -4.88 -4.86 -2.02
N SER A 26 -4.34 -5.96 -1.50
CA SER A 26 -4.78 -7.33 -1.81
C SER A 26 -6.23 -7.61 -1.46
N LYS A 27 -6.78 -6.92 -0.45
CA LYS A 27 -8.20 -7.04 -0.08
C LYS A 27 -9.15 -6.37 -1.07
N GLU A 28 -8.65 -5.43 -1.89
CA GLU A 28 -9.40 -4.79 -2.96
C GLU A 28 -9.38 -5.62 -4.25
N PHE A 29 -8.36 -6.45 -4.45
CA PHE A 29 -8.32 -7.37 -5.58
C PHE A 29 -9.31 -8.51 -5.31
N THR A 30 -10.25 -8.73 -6.25
CA THR A 30 -11.30 -9.73 -6.11
C THR A 30 -10.76 -11.15 -6.30
N GLU A 31 -10.82 -11.74 -7.49
CA GLU A 31 -10.22 -13.05 -7.76
C GLU A 31 -8.97 -12.87 -8.61
N ILE A 32 -7.79 -13.10 -8.03
CA ILE A 32 -6.53 -13.05 -8.77
C ILE A 32 -6.43 -14.33 -9.62
N LYS A 33 -6.73 -14.22 -10.92
CA LYS A 33 -6.71 -15.35 -11.87
C LYS A 33 -5.30 -15.75 -12.38
N GLY A 34 -4.24 -15.24 -11.76
CA GLY A 34 -2.84 -15.48 -12.16
C GLY A 34 -1.90 -15.56 -10.95
N ASP A 35 -0.59 -15.46 -11.19
CA ASP A 35 0.42 -15.55 -10.14
C ASP A 35 0.39 -14.32 -9.21
N ALA A 36 -0.14 -14.51 -8.00
CA ALA A 36 -0.24 -13.46 -6.99
C ALA A 36 1.13 -12.91 -6.55
N GLU A 37 2.20 -13.72 -6.66
CA GLU A 37 3.57 -13.27 -6.34
C GLU A 37 4.07 -12.20 -7.31
N ILE A 38 3.75 -12.31 -8.60
CA ILE A 38 4.14 -11.32 -9.60
C ILE A 38 3.45 -10.00 -9.30
N ILE A 39 2.14 -10.03 -9.03
CA ILE A 39 1.35 -8.82 -8.74
C ILE A 39 1.86 -8.15 -7.47
N LYS A 40 2.14 -8.93 -6.42
CA LYS A 40 2.75 -8.40 -5.20
C LYS A 40 4.08 -7.71 -5.51
N SER A 41 4.97 -8.37 -6.24
CA SER A 41 6.30 -7.83 -6.54
C SER A 41 6.24 -6.53 -7.37
N GLU A 42 5.29 -6.44 -8.30
CA GLU A 42 5.13 -5.25 -9.13
C GLU A 42 4.45 -4.12 -8.36
N TRP A 43 3.49 -4.45 -7.49
CA TRP A 43 2.88 -3.49 -6.57
C TRP A 43 3.92 -2.86 -5.65
N GLU A 44 4.79 -3.66 -5.03
CA GLU A 44 5.85 -3.17 -4.14
C GLU A 44 6.82 -2.21 -4.86
N LYS A 45 7.16 -2.49 -6.14
CA LYS A 45 7.97 -1.57 -6.95
C LYS A 45 7.23 -0.27 -7.27
N LEU A 46 5.96 -0.36 -7.67
CA LEU A 46 5.13 0.82 -7.97
C LEU A 46 4.95 1.71 -6.75
N ASP A 47 4.71 1.11 -5.58
CA ASP A 47 4.52 1.83 -4.32
C ASP A 47 5.81 2.57 -3.89
N ALA A 48 6.98 1.93 -4.05
CA ALA A 48 8.26 2.58 -3.81
C ALA A 48 8.50 3.78 -4.76
N LEU A 49 8.14 3.65 -6.04
CA LEU A 49 8.21 4.76 -7.00
C LEU A 49 7.25 5.90 -6.63
N ALA A 50 6.02 5.57 -6.19
CA ALA A 50 5.05 6.55 -5.73
C ALA A 50 5.55 7.31 -4.50
N TYR A 51 6.15 6.62 -3.54
CA TYR A 51 6.77 7.23 -2.37
C TYR A 51 7.85 8.24 -2.76
N VAL A 52 8.79 7.85 -3.63
CA VAL A 52 9.85 8.75 -4.12
C VAL A 52 9.28 9.93 -4.88
N TYR A 53 8.25 9.71 -5.71
CA TYR A 53 7.57 10.77 -6.44
C TYR A 53 6.92 11.79 -5.51
N LEU A 54 6.21 11.35 -4.47
CA LEU A 54 5.61 12.24 -3.47
C LEU A 54 6.68 13.06 -2.74
N TRP A 55 7.79 12.43 -2.33
CA TRP A 55 8.90 13.14 -1.68
C TRP A 55 9.58 14.15 -2.60
N TRP A 56 9.67 13.85 -3.90
CA TRP A 56 10.23 14.77 -4.88
C TRP A 56 9.43 16.08 -4.98
N TRP A 57 8.12 16.03 -4.76
CA TRP A 57 7.26 17.22 -4.71
C TRP A 57 7.39 18.01 -3.40
N VAL A 58 7.58 17.33 -2.27
CA VAL A 58 7.69 17.97 -0.94
C VAL A 58 8.97 18.79 -0.78
N GLN A 59 10.07 18.34 -1.40
CA GLN A 59 11.38 18.99 -1.26
C GLN A 59 11.61 20.17 -2.23
N ARG A 60 10.60 20.57 -3.01
CA ARG A 60 10.67 21.63 -4.02
C ARG A 60 9.88 22.85 -3.59
#